data_AF-A0A3B8I666-F1
#
_entry.id   AF-A0A3B8I666-F1
#
_cell.length_a   1.000
_cell.length_b   1.000
_cell.length_c   1.000
_cell.angle_alpha   90.00
_cell.angle_beta   90.00
_cell.angle_gamma   90.00
#
_symmetry.space_group_name_H-M   'P 1'
#
loop_
_entity.id
_entity.type
_entity.pdbx_description
1 polymer ?
#
loop_
_entity_poly.entity_id
_entity_poly.type
_entity_poly.pdbx_seq_one_letter_code
_entity_poly.pdbx_strand_id
1 'polypeptide(L)'
;MRLNARIEDEKRWKTGVWLSHTAQGQTTRAEVEYVQHPEAAFELRICGEPAGSQEMLQFIDHELENLHRDFRNLKVTRKVACVCDVCKAEVKAGNRPFYHSLDNINGRLANRKYTVECQKSHQDVSIGQILQDVYKEEAAKGTQFEAIFHTLKEMGMSINQINNTNNNQSSATSSSSSKAKAKNEVSIEIQISQVIREAGKVKEVLTKAQQKDLSNKGATAEDLEYALEDVEEFESTLQEAQQDKEQGADVSEGTKSRLEGFWNSLQEEEAPLRKALQAIRKGRDYGVGLARTYNSLATNLGLTPVPELALKALEKL
;
A
#
# COMPACT_ATOMS: atom_id res chain seq x y z
N MET A 1 -20.58 22.87 -18.03
CA MET A 1 -20.49 21.58 -17.31
C MET A 1 -19.60 20.66 -18.12
N ARG A 2 -18.43 20.27 -17.60
CA ARG A 2 -17.41 19.52 -18.38
C ARG A 2 -17.76 18.04 -18.53
N LEU A 3 -18.69 17.53 -17.73
CA LEU A 3 -19.25 16.18 -17.83
C LEU A 3 -19.73 15.83 -19.26
N ASN A 4 -20.29 16.79 -20.00
CA ASN A 4 -20.76 16.56 -21.37
C ASN A 4 -19.66 16.08 -22.33
N ALA A 5 -18.41 16.48 -22.09
CA ALA A 5 -17.28 16.13 -22.95
C ALA A 5 -16.82 14.67 -22.78
N ARG A 6 -17.29 13.98 -21.73
CA ARG A 6 -16.96 12.58 -21.45
C ARG A 6 -18.15 11.64 -21.62
N ILE A 7 -19.30 12.09 -22.13
CA ILE A 7 -20.47 11.22 -22.34
C ILE A 7 -20.15 10.20 -23.43
N GLU A 8 -20.26 8.92 -23.09
CA GLU A 8 -19.98 7.82 -24.02
C GLU A 8 -21.11 7.70 -25.05
N ASP A 9 -20.84 7.94 -26.33
CA ASP A 9 -21.77 7.72 -27.46
C ASP A 9 -23.20 8.26 -27.20
N GLU A 10 -23.31 9.45 -26.58
CA GLU A 10 -24.58 10.05 -26.17
C GLU A 10 -25.45 9.23 -25.19
N LYS A 11 -24.90 8.21 -24.55
CA LYS A 11 -25.59 7.34 -23.57
C LYS A 11 -25.89 8.11 -22.28
N ARG A 12 -27.03 8.80 -22.30
CA ARG A 12 -27.63 9.52 -21.17
C ARG A 12 -29.12 9.25 -21.12
N TRP A 13 -29.67 9.18 -19.92
CA TRP A 13 -31.10 9.08 -19.66
C TRP A 13 -31.50 10.03 -18.54
N LYS A 14 -32.80 10.07 -18.22
CA LYS A 14 -33.36 11.04 -17.28
C LYS A 14 -32.67 11.06 -15.91
N THR A 15 -32.22 9.90 -15.44
CA THR A 15 -31.64 9.72 -14.11
C THR A 15 -30.18 9.29 -14.16
N GLY A 16 -29.51 9.29 -15.31
CA GLY A 16 -28.13 8.83 -15.32
C GLY A 16 -27.41 9.02 -16.64
N VAL A 17 -26.12 8.73 -16.61
CA VAL A 17 -25.21 8.94 -17.73
C VAL A 17 -24.06 7.93 -17.67
N TRP A 18 -23.62 7.49 -18.85
CA TRP A 18 -22.35 6.78 -19.00
C TRP A 18 -21.27 7.74 -19.48
N LEU A 19 -20.13 7.69 -18.80
CA LEU A 19 -18.95 8.46 -19.09
C LEU A 19 -17.82 7.53 -19.52
N SER A 20 -17.00 7.97 -20.46
CA SER A 20 -15.80 7.24 -20.87
C SER A 20 -14.60 8.17 -20.95
N HIS A 21 -13.42 7.61 -20.67
CA HIS A 21 -12.15 8.26 -20.87
C HIS A 21 -11.11 7.24 -21.30
N THR A 22 -10.43 7.51 -22.42
CA THR A 22 -9.35 6.66 -22.92
C THR A 22 -8.03 7.41 -22.80
N ALA A 23 -7.10 6.83 -22.04
CA ALA A 23 -5.74 7.33 -21.89
C ALA A 23 -4.76 6.18 -22.14
N GLN A 24 -3.71 6.42 -22.94
CA GLN A 24 -2.66 5.43 -23.21
C GLN A 24 -3.20 4.06 -23.71
N GLY A 25 -4.28 4.08 -24.51
CA GLY A 25 -4.92 2.87 -25.03
C GLY A 25 -5.80 2.12 -24.04
N GLN A 26 -5.89 2.56 -22.78
CA GLN A 26 -6.77 1.99 -21.76
C GLN A 26 -8.03 2.83 -21.61
N THR A 27 -9.20 2.19 -21.58
CA THR A 27 -10.48 2.88 -21.45
C THR A 27 -11.07 2.65 -20.06
N THR A 28 -11.38 3.74 -19.37
CA THR A 28 -12.15 3.74 -18.13
C THR A 28 -13.57 4.19 -18.45
N ARG A 29 -14.55 3.50 -17.88
CA ARG A 29 -15.97 3.84 -17.98
C ARG A 29 -16.54 4.09 -16.60
N ALA A 30 -17.48 5.01 -16.53
CA ALA A 30 -18.24 5.27 -15.32
C ALA A 30 -19.73 5.37 -15.64
N GLU A 31 -20.54 4.78 -14.77
CA GLU A 31 -21.98 5.01 -14.70
C GLU A 31 -22.25 5.93 -13.50
N VAL A 32 -22.98 7.01 -13.75
CA VAL A 32 -23.48 7.90 -12.71
C VAL A 32 -25.00 7.86 -12.77
N GLU A 33 -25.62 7.36 -11.71
CA GLU A 33 -27.08 7.16 -11.63
C GLU A 33 -27.66 7.86 -10.40
N TYR A 34 -28.65 8.71 -10.61
CA TYR A 34 -29.52 9.20 -9.55
C TYR A 34 -30.45 8.08 -9.10
N VAL A 35 -30.35 7.73 -7.82
CA VAL A 35 -31.20 6.76 -7.16
C VAL A 35 -31.95 7.42 -6.02
N GLN A 36 -33.18 6.98 -5.83
CA GLN A 36 -34.04 7.47 -4.76
C GLN A 36 -34.34 6.31 -3.82
N HIS A 37 -33.41 5.95 -2.92
CA HIS A 37 -33.70 5.03 -1.81
C HIS A 37 -32.52 4.81 -0.84
N PRO A 38 -32.73 4.87 0.50
CA PRO A 38 -33.79 5.57 1.23
C PRO A 38 -33.60 7.10 1.24
N GLU A 39 -32.45 7.58 0.79
CA GLU A 39 -32.11 9.00 0.60
C GLU A 39 -31.87 9.25 -0.89
N ALA A 40 -32.04 10.50 -1.34
CA ALA A 40 -31.66 10.89 -2.69
C ALA A 40 -30.12 10.83 -2.81
N ALA A 41 -29.62 10.03 -3.74
CA ALA A 41 -28.19 9.80 -3.91
C ALA A 41 -27.80 9.70 -5.39
N PHE A 42 -26.55 10.05 -5.68
CA PHE A 42 -25.90 9.64 -6.92
C PHE A 42 -25.06 8.40 -6.61
N GLU A 43 -25.38 7.28 -7.26
CA GLU A 43 -24.54 6.09 -7.29
C GLU A 43 -23.54 6.20 -8.44
N LEU A 44 -22.28 5.95 -8.12
CA LEU A 44 -21.18 5.96 -9.08
C LEU A 44 -20.62 4.54 -9.16
N ARG A 45 -20.52 4.00 -10.37
CA ARG A 45 -19.84 2.72 -10.65
C ARG A 45 -18.78 2.98 -11.69
N ILE A 46 -17.54 2.61 -11.40
CA ILE A 46 -16.40 2.88 -12.29
C ILE A 46 -15.72 1.55 -12.59
N CYS A 47 -15.40 1.33 -13.87
CA CYS A 47 -14.70 0.16 -14.34
C CYS A 47 -13.55 0.61 -15.25
N GLY A 48 -12.35 0.11 -14.96
CA GLY A 48 -11.13 0.45 -15.68
C GLY A 48 -9.90 0.16 -14.84
N GLU A 49 -8.73 0.36 -15.43
CA GLU A 49 -7.47 0.24 -14.70
C GLU A 49 -7.45 1.15 -13.46
N PRO A 50 -6.85 0.73 -12.34
CA PRO A 50 -6.99 1.47 -11.09
C PRO A 50 -6.56 2.94 -11.15
N ALA A 51 -5.59 3.30 -11.99
CA ALA A 51 -5.19 4.70 -12.18
C ALA A 51 -6.26 5.52 -12.91
N GLY A 52 -6.85 4.98 -13.98
CA GLY A 52 -7.91 5.63 -14.73
C GLY A 52 -9.21 5.73 -13.93
N SER A 53 -9.53 4.69 -13.14
CA SER A 53 -10.68 4.70 -12.23
C SER A 53 -10.59 5.81 -11.19
N GLN A 54 -9.38 6.06 -10.64
CA GLN A 54 -9.15 7.14 -9.71
C GLN A 54 -9.25 8.53 -10.36
N GLU A 55 -8.66 8.71 -11.55
CA GLU A 55 -8.80 9.97 -12.31
C GLU A 55 -10.28 10.26 -12.63
N MET A 56 -11.02 9.23 -13.06
CA MET A 56 -12.45 9.34 -13.35
C MET A 56 -13.25 9.72 -12.09
N LEU A 57 -12.95 9.10 -10.94
CA LEU A 57 -13.60 9.44 -9.68
C LEU A 57 -13.31 10.90 -9.28
N GLN A 58 -12.05 11.35 -9.37
CA GLN A 58 -11.67 12.74 -9.07
C GLN A 58 -12.38 13.73 -10.00
N PHE A 59 -12.47 13.41 -11.29
CA PHE A 59 -13.19 14.23 -12.27
C PHE A 59 -14.68 14.35 -11.91
N ILE A 60 -15.35 13.23 -11.63
CA ILE A 60 -16.78 13.25 -11.29
C ILE A 60 -17.02 13.98 -9.96
N ASP A 61 -16.20 13.72 -8.93
CA ASP A 61 -16.31 14.37 -7.63
C ASP A 61 -16.15 15.90 -7.76
N HIS A 62 -15.15 16.36 -8.52
CA HIS A 62 -14.95 17.77 -8.79
C HIS A 62 -16.15 18.43 -9.49
N GLU A 63 -16.71 17.78 -10.51
CA GLU A 63 -17.86 18.32 -11.23
C GLU A 63 -19.14 18.32 -10.36
N LEU A 64 -19.35 17.30 -9.52
CA LEU A 64 -20.45 17.26 -8.56
C LEU A 64 -20.30 18.35 -7.49
N GLU A 65 -19.09 18.57 -6.95
CA GLU A 65 -18.83 19.65 -6.00
C GLU A 65 -19.09 21.04 -6.60
N ASN A 66 -18.69 21.25 -7.86
CA ASN A 66 -18.99 22.49 -8.57
C ASN A 66 -20.50 22.69 -8.72
N LEU A 67 -21.25 21.63 -9.05
CA LEU A 67 -22.71 21.68 -9.13
C LEU A 67 -23.35 21.97 -7.76
N HIS A 68 -22.84 21.36 -6.68
CA HIS A 68 -23.37 21.55 -5.34
C HIS A 68 -23.13 22.95 -4.77
N ARG A 69 -22.09 23.65 -5.23
CA ARG A 69 -21.72 24.99 -4.73
C ARG A 69 -22.84 26.03 -4.86
N ASP A 70 -23.71 25.87 -5.85
CA ASP A 70 -24.82 26.78 -6.10
C ASP A 70 -25.96 26.61 -5.08
N PHE A 71 -25.94 25.55 -4.26
CA PHE A 71 -26.98 25.24 -3.28
C PHE A 71 -26.54 25.56 -1.85
N ARG A 72 -27.13 26.59 -1.23
CA ARG A 72 -26.69 27.13 0.07
C ARG A 72 -26.85 26.20 1.28
N ASN A 73 -27.76 25.23 1.24
CA ASN A 73 -28.11 24.37 2.39
C ASN A 73 -28.03 22.87 2.06
N LEU A 74 -27.38 22.50 0.96
CA LEU A 74 -27.28 21.10 0.57
C LEU A 74 -26.22 20.40 1.43
N LYS A 75 -26.65 19.39 2.20
CA LYS A 75 -25.75 18.51 2.95
C LYS A 75 -25.53 17.24 2.17
N VAL A 76 -24.30 17.02 1.72
CA VAL A 76 -23.91 15.83 0.97
C VAL A 76 -23.03 14.96 1.85
N THR A 77 -23.37 13.68 1.97
CA THR A 77 -22.54 12.68 2.63
C THR A 77 -21.98 11.72 1.59
N ARG A 78 -20.70 11.38 1.71
CA ARG A 78 -20.06 10.38 0.86
C ARG A 78 -20.12 9.01 1.52
N LYS A 79 -20.40 7.98 0.73
CA LYS A 79 -20.44 6.59 1.19
C LYS A 79 -19.68 5.70 0.20
N VAL A 80 -19.08 4.62 0.69
CA VAL A 80 -18.32 3.66 -0.10
C VAL A 80 -18.89 2.25 0.08
N ALA A 81 -18.88 1.44 -0.97
CA ALA A 81 -19.45 0.10 -0.94
C ALA A 81 -18.62 -0.83 -0.05
N CYS A 82 -19.31 -1.68 0.72
CA CYS A 82 -18.70 -2.75 1.48
C CYS A 82 -18.19 -3.86 0.54
N VAL A 83 -17.03 -4.43 0.87
CA VAL A 83 -16.35 -5.46 0.08
C VAL A 83 -16.40 -6.85 0.73
N CYS A 84 -17.23 -7.06 1.76
CA CYS A 84 -17.43 -8.37 2.38
C CYS A 84 -18.09 -9.36 1.42
N ASP A 85 -17.99 -10.66 1.70
CA ASP A 85 -18.49 -11.71 0.80
C ASP A 85 -20.00 -11.63 0.58
N VAL A 86 -20.76 -11.24 1.61
CA VAL A 86 -22.21 -11.00 1.50
C VAL A 86 -22.50 -9.85 0.56
N CYS A 87 -21.81 -8.72 0.70
CA CYS A 87 -22.02 -7.56 -0.16
C CYS A 87 -21.56 -7.82 -1.60
N LYS A 88 -20.48 -8.59 -1.80
CA LYS A 88 -20.07 -9.06 -3.12
C LYS A 88 -21.10 -9.96 -3.78
N ALA A 89 -21.71 -10.87 -3.02
CA ALA A 89 -22.78 -11.74 -3.53
C ALA A 89 -24.02 -10.91 -3.93
N GLU A 90 -24.37 -9.89 -3.15
CA GLU A 90 -25.47 -8.97 -3.46
C GLU A 90 -25.22 -8.21 -4.77
N VAL A 91 -24.02 -7.63 -4.93
CA VAL A 91 -23.65 -6.94 -6.18
C VAL A 91 -23.73 -7.88 -7.38
N LYS A 92 -23.26 -9.13 -7.24
CA LYS A 92 -23.37 -10.15 -8.31
C LYS A 92 -24.81 -10.53 -8.64
N ALA A 93 -25.71 -10.48 -7.66
CA ALA A 93 -27.14 -10.72 -7.86
C ALA A 93 -27.90 -9.50 -8.41
N GLY A 94 -27.21 -8.38 -8.68
CA GLY A 94 -27.83 -7.13 -9.13
C GLY A 94 -28.41 -6.27 -8.01
N ASN A 95 -28.11 -6.59 -6.76
CA ASN A 95 -28.55 -5.85 -5.58
C ASN A 95 -27.49 -4.87 -5.09
N ARG A 96 -27.91 -3.91 -4.27
CA ARG A 96 -27.02 -2.94 -3.64
C ARG A 96 -26.25 -3.56 -2.46
N PRO A 97 -24.94 -3.27 -2.33
CA PRO A 97 -24.17 -3.64 -1.16
C PRO A 97 -24.57 -2.77 0.04
N PHE A 98 -24.06 -3.13 1.22
CA PHE A 98 -24.02 -2.17 2.33
C PHE A 98 -23.04 -1.04 1.99
N TYR A 99 -23.35 0.18 2.41
CA TYR A 99 -22.49 1.34 2.20
C TYR A 99 -22.00 1.90 3.53
N HIS A 100 -20.69 2.03 3.69
CA HIS A 100 -20.06 2.67 4.83
C HIS A 100 -19.99 4.18 4.61
N SER A 101 -20.29 4.98 5.63
CA SER A 101 -20.03 6.42 5.61
C SER A 101 -18.53 6.66 5.50
N LEU A 102 -18.11 7.52 4.57
CA LEU A 102 -16.72 7.89 4.41
C LEU A 102 -16.20 8.64 5.66
N ASP A 103 -17.06 9.44 6.31
CA ASP A 103 -16.70 10.13 7.56
C ASP A 103 -16.44 9.12 8.70
N ASN A 104 -17.22 8.03 8.77
CA ASN A 104 -16.97 6.97 9.75
C ASN A 104 -15.63 6.27 9.48
N ILE A 105 -15.33 5.98 8.21
CA ILE A 105 -14.06 5.38 7.80
C ILE A 105 -12.89 6.31 8.17
N ASN A 106 -12.98 7.59 7.83
CA ASN A 106 -11.96 8.59 8.13
C ASN A 106 -11.76 8.75 9.64
N GLY A 107 -12.85 8.80 10.41
CA GLY A 107 -12.79 8.86 11.87
C GLY A 107 -12.14 7.61 12.48
N ARG A 108 -12.42 6.42 11.95
CA ARG A 108 -11.76 5.18 12.39
C ARG A 108 -10.25 5.21 12.09
N LEU A 109 -9.86 5.61 10.88
CA LEU A 109 -8.45 5.76 10.50
C LEU A 109 -7.71 6.75 11.42
N ALA A 110 -8.31 7.91 11.69
CA ALA A 110 -7.75 8.91 12.62
C ALA A 110 -7.57 8.35 14.05
N ASN A 111 -8.43 7.42 14.46
CA ASN A 111 -8.37 6.73 15.75
C ASN A 111 -7.62 5.39 15.69
N ARG A 112 -6.85 5.12 14.63
CA ARG A 112 -6.08 3.88 14.44
C ARG A 112 -6.95 2.60 14.53
N LYS A 113 -8.20 2.70 14.11
CA LYS A 113 -9.11 1.58 13.92
C LYS A 113 -9.17 1.27 12.43
N TYR A 114 -8.79 0.05 12.08
CA TYR A 114 -8.55 -0.36 10.68
C TYR A 114 -9.63 -1.28 10.11
N THR A 115 -10.65 -1.52 10.92
CA THR A 115 -11.77 -2.37 10.57
C THR A 115 -13.06 -1.61 10.81
N VAL A 116 -14.07 -1.96 10.04
CA VAL A 116 -15.43 -1.48 10.23
C VAL A 116 -16.40 -2.65 10.06
N GLU A 117 -17.33 -2.77 10.99
CA GLU A 117 -18.37 -3.78 10.89
C GLU A 117 -19.33 -3.44 9.75
N CYS A 118 -19.59 -4.42 8.88
CA CYS A 118 -20.66 -4.36 7.90
C CYS A 118 -22.00 -4.63 8.60
N GLN A 119 -22.90 -3.66 8.66
CA GLN A 119 -24.18 -3.83 9.36
C GLN A 119 -25.15 -4.81 8.67
N LYS A 120 -24.85 -5.22 7.44
CA LYS A 120 -25.63 -6.23 6.72
C LYS A 120 -25.17 -7.67 7.00
N SER A 121 -23.86 -7.87 7.20
CA SER A 121 -23.28 -9.21 7.41
C SER A 121 -22.72 -9.43 8.82
N HIS A 122 -22.65 -8.38 9.64
CA HIS A 122 -22.01 -8.35 10.97
C HIS A 122 -20.55 -8.81 10.95
N GLN A 123 -19.87 -8.68 9.80
CA GLN A 123 -18.46 -9.02 9.64
C GLN A 123 -17.61 -7.76 9.77
N ASP A 124 -16.49 -7.87 10.47
CA ASP A 124 -15.46 -6.83 10.47
C ASP A 124 -14.69 -6.85 9.16
N VAL A 125 -14.83 -5.77 8.38
CA VAL A 125 -14.21 -5.61 7.07
C VAL A 125 -13.01 -4.69 7.21
N SER A 126 -11.91 -5.03 6.54
CA SER A 126 -10.73 -4.17 6.46
C SER A 126 -11.07 -2.86 5.72
N ILE A 127 -10.77 -1.73 6.36
CA ILE A 127 -10.89 -0.41 5.74
C ILE A 127 -9.93 -0.29 4.54
N GLY A 128 -8.75 -0.92 4.61
CA GLY A 128 -7.81 -0.99 3.50
C GLY A 128 -8.45 -1.56 2.24
N GLN A 129 -9.16 -2.69 2.37
CA GLN A 129 -9.83 -3.34 1.24
C GLN A 129 -10.97 -2.50 0.67
N ILE A 130 -11.71 -1.79 1.53
CA ILE A 130 -12.77 -0.87 1.11
C ILE A 130 -12.18 0.31 0.31
N LEU A 131 -11.01 0.78 0.70
CA LEU A 131 -10.37 1.98 0.15
C LEU A 131 -9.39 1.71 -0.99
N GLN A 132 -8.96 0.46 -1.18
CA GLN A 132 -7.99 0.07 -2.21
C GLN A 132 -8.45 0.44 -3.62
N ASP A 133 -9.76 0.37 -3.87
CA ASP A 133 -10.37 0.75 -5.16
C ASP A 133 -10.68 2.26 -5.26
N VAL A 134 -10.59 2.99 -4.15
CA VAL A 134 -10.93 4.41 -4.04
C VAL A 134 -9.68 5.30 -4.04
N TYR A 135 -8.56 4.80 -3.50
CA TYR A 135 -7.38 5.61 -3.22
C TYR A 135 -6.07 4.91 -3.60
N LYS A 136 -5.19 5.61 -4.35
CA LYS A 136 -3.76 5.26 -4.49
C LYS A 136 -2.86 6.25 -3.79
N GLU A 137 -1.85 5.71 -3.10
CA GLU A 137 -0.81 6.40 -2.34
C GLU A 137 0.01 7.39 -3.18
N GLU A 138 0.13 7.13 -4.48
CA GLU A 138 0.91 7.95 -5.43
C GLU A 138 0.13 9.16 -5.97
N ALA A 139 -1.21 9.15 -5.90
CA ALA A 139 -2.09 10.16 -6.49
C ALA A 139 -2.78 11.07 -5.44
N ALA A 140 -2.33 11.01 -4.19
CA ALA A 140 -2.90 11.74 -3.06
C ALA A 140 -2.41 13.19 -2.92
N LYS A 141 -1.24 13.53 -3.49
CA LYS A 141 -0.64 14.87 -3.37
C LYS A 141 -1.53 15.93 -4.01
N GLY A 142 -1.91 16.95 -3.24
CA GLY A 142 -2.74 18.06 -3.69
C GLY A 142 -4.25 17.78 -3.72
N THR A 143 -4.71 16.67 -3.14
CA THR A 143 -6.15 16.31 -3.06
C THR A 143 -6.68 16.42 -1.63
N GLN A 144 -7.99 16.46 -1.46
CA GLN A 144 -8.64 16.39 -0.13
C GLN A 144 -8.31 15.13 0.68
N PHE A 145 -7.64 14.15 0.05
CA PHE A 145 -7.24 12.88 0.63
C PHE A 145 -5.77 12.87 1.10
N GLU A 146 -5.00 13.95 0.86
CA GLU A 146 -3.58 14.05 1.25
C GLU A 146 -3.37 13.85 2.77
N ALA A 147 -4.28 14.35 3.60
CA ALA A 147 -4.22 14.19 5.05
C ALA A 147 -4.33 12.72 5.49
N ILE A 148 -5.21 11.93 4.86
CA ILE A 148 -5.40 10.51 5.15
C ILE A 148 -4.11 9.75 4.82
N PHE A 149 -3.54 10.03 3.66
CA PHE A 149 -2.30 9.41 3.23
C PHE A 149 -1.08 9.83 4.06
N HIS A 150 -1.03 11.10 4.48
CA HIS A 150 0.01 11.58 5.39
C HIS A 150 -0.04 10.82 6.71
N THR A 151 -1.23 10.69 7.31
CA THR A 151 -1.41 9.93 8.55
C THR A 151 -1.05 8.46 8.37
N LEU A 152 -1.49 7.80 7.29
CA LEU A 152 -1.12 6.41 6.99
C LEU A 152 0.40 6.23 6.84
N LYS A 153 1.05 7.19 6.17
CA LYS A 153 2.50 7.20 5.93
C LYS A 153 3.33 7.50 7.18
N GLU A 154 2.89 8.43 8.02
CA GLU A 154 3.49 8.71 9.34
C GLU A 154 3.41 7.47 10.25
N MET A 155 2.35 6.67 10.10
CA MET A 155 2.17 5.41 10.81
C MET A 155 2.89 4.22 10.15
N GLY A 156 3.63 4.44 9.05
CA GLY A 156 4.42 3.41 8.37
C GLY A 156 3.57 2.35 7.66
N MET A 157 2.34 2.68 7.26
CA MET A 157 1.41 1.73 6.66
C MET A 157 1.05 2.09 5.22
N SER A 158 1.06 1.09 4.33
CA SER A 158 0.42 1.16 3.01
C SER A 158 -1.02 0.64 3.07
N ILE A 159 -1.92 1.12 2.20
CA ILE A 159 -3.30 0.62 2.07
C ILE A 159 -3.33 -0.91 1.90
N ASN A 160 -2.33 -1.48 1.21
CA ASN A 160 -2.19 -2.92 1.01
C ASN A 160 -1.85 -3.69 2.31
N GLN A 161 -1.22 -3.06 3.30
CA GLN A 161 -0.88 -3.69 4.59
C GLN A 161 -2.07 -3.70 5.57
N ILE A 162 -3.05 -2.81 5.37
CA ILE A 162 -4.31 -2.76 6.15
C ILE A 162 -5.21 -3.96 5.79
N ASN A 163 -4.99 -4.61 4.66
CA ASN A 163 -5.72 -5.81 4.21
C ASN A 163 -5.48 -7.04 5.10
N ASN A 164 -4.41 -7.08 5.90
CA ASN A 164 -3.94 -8.32 6.53
C ASN A 164 -4.04 -8.38 8.06
N THR A 165 -4.58 -7.36 8.73
CA THR A 165 -4.61 -7.33 10.21
C THR A 165 -5.80 -8.08 10.83
N ASN A 166 -6.63 -8.81 10.07
CA ASN A 166 -7.90 -9.33 10.57
C ASN A 166 -8.12 -10.85 10.56
N ASN A 167 -7.07 -11.66 10.40
CA ASN A 167 -7.21 -13.12 10.53
C ASN A 167 -6.24 -13.73 11.54
N ASN A 168 -6.12 -13.14 12.72
CA ASN A 168 -5.56 -13.85 13.87
C ASN A 168 -6.32 -13.52 15.17
N GLN A 169 -7.49 -14.15 15.30
CA GLN A 169 -7.97 -14.61 16.60
C GLN A 169 -8.75 -15.92 16.43
N SER A 170 -7.99 -17.00 16.49
CA SER A 170 -8.28 -18.27 17.17
C SER A 170 -9.71 -18.83 17.12
N SER A 171 -9.91 -19.85 16.29
CA SER A 171 -10.54 -21.08 16.76
C SER A 171 -9.97 -22.27 15.99
N ALA A 172 -9.30 -23.14 16.73
CA ALA A 172 -8.83 -24.43 16.26
C ALA A 172 -9.99 -25.25 15.68
N THR A 173 -9.94 -25.58 14.40
CA THR A 173 -10.34 -26.90 13.92
C THR A 173 -9.63 -27.21 12.59
N SER A 174 -8.92 -28.33 12.60
CA SER A 174 -8.23 -28.97 11.50
C SER A 174 -9.08 -29.14 10.23
N SER A 175 -8.60 -28.63 9.09
CA SER A 175 -8.49 -29.33 7.77
C SER A 175 -8.47 -28.35 6.56
N SER A 176 -7.35 -28.28 5.83
CA SER A 176 -7.25 -28.14 4.34
C SER A 176 -5.83 -27.68 3.89
N SER A 177 -4.99 -28.66 3.56
CA SER A 177 -3.51 -28.58 3.59
C SER A 177 -2.79 -28.29 2.26
N SER A 178 -3.40 -27.61 1.29
CA SER A 178 -2.71 -27.33 0.01
C SER A 178 -2.90 -25.90 -0.52
N LYS A 179 -4.08 -25.32 -0.32
CA LYS A 179 -4.39 -23.96 -0.81
C LYS A 179 -3.86 -22.85 0.12
N ALA A 180 -3.70 -23.14 1.41
CA ALA A 180 -3.13 -22.21 2.39
C ALA A 180 -1.60 -22.13 2.29
N LYS A 181 -0.94 -23.28 2.04
CA LYS A 181 0.52 -23.35 1.85
C LYS A 181 0.96 -22.55 0.61
N ALA A 182 0.30 -22.76 -0.52
CA ALA A 182 0.57 -22.01 -1.76
C ALA A 182 0.30 -20.49 -1.63
N LYS A 183 -0.74 -20.09 -0.88
CA LYS A 183 -1.00 -18.66 -0.61
C LYS A 183 0.08 -18.02 0.28
N ASN A 184 0.62 -18.78 1.23
CA ASN A 184 1.67 -18.30 2.13
C ASN A 184 3.02 -18.20 1.40
N GLU A 185 3.34 -19.18 0.56
CA GLU A 185 4.55 -19.16 -0.30
C GLU A 185 4.54 -17.95 -1.25
N VAL A 186 3.43 -17.72 -1.97
CA VAL A 186 3.26 -16.53 -2.82
C VAL A 186 3.36 -15.21 -2.01
N SER A 187 2.88 -15.18 -0.77
CA SER A 187 3.01 -14.00 0.09
C SER A 187 4.46 -13.73 0.51
N ILE A 188 5.25 -14.79 0.74
CA ILE A 188 6.67 -14.69 1.11
C ILE A 188 7.50 -14.22 -0.10
N GLU A 189 7.25 -14.76 -1.29
CA GLU A 189 7.92 -14.32 -2.53
C GLU A 189 7.73 -12.83 -2.81
N ILE A 190 6.51 -12.32 -2.60
CA ILE A 190 6.21 -10.88 -2.74
C ILE A 190 6.99 -10.07 -1.71
N GLN A 191 7.11 -10.53 -0.47
CA GLN A 191 7.87 -9.85 0.56
C GLN A 191 9.37 -9.85 0.26
N ILE A 192 9.94 -10.97 -0.18
CA ILE A 192 11.35 -11.06 -0.59
C ILE A 192 11.62 -10.07 -1.72
N SER A 193 10.75 -10.04 -2.74
CA SER A 193 10.85 -9.09 -3.86
C SER A 193 10.80 -7.62 -3.39
N GLN A 194 10.00 -7.31 -2.37
CA GLN A 194 9.94 -5.96 -1.80
C GLN A 194 11.24 -5.59 -1.07
N VAL A 195 11.81 -6.51 -0.29
CA VAL A 195 13.09 -6.27 0.40
C VAL A 195 14.22 -6.08 -0.61
N ILE A 196 14.29 -6.92 -1.66
CA ILE A 196 15.27 -6.78 -2.76
C ILE A 196 15.14 -5.39 -3.40
N ARG A 197 13.91 -4.92 -3.67
CA ARG A 197 13.70 -3.60 -4.26
C ARG A 197 14.18 -2.47 -3.36
N GLU A 198 13.97 -2.55 -2.04
CA GLU A 198 14.49 -1.53 -1.12
C GLU A 198 16.03 -1.60 -1.01
N ALA A 199 16.62 -2.80 -1.04
CA ALA A 199 18.08 -2.96 -1.05
C ALA A 199 18.68 -2.32 -2.31
N GLY A 200 18.04 -2.50 -3.47
CA GLY A 200 18.45 -1.87 -4.72
C GLY A 200 18.42 -0.34 -4.68
N LYS A 201 17.50 0.26 -3.92
CA LYS A 201 17.51 1.73 -3.71
C LYS A 201 18.70 2.17 -2.85
N VAL A 202 19.04 1.40 -1.81
CA VAL A 202 20.23 1.67 -0.99
C VAL A 202 21.48 1.58 -1.87
N LYS A 203 21.60 0.51 -2.65
CA LYS A 203 22.69 0.32 -3.63
C LYS A 203 22.81 1.48 -4.60
N GLU A 204 21.71 1.89 -5.25
CA GLU A 204 21.70 3.00 -6.20
C GLU A 204 22.22 4.31 -5.57
N VAL A 205 21.83 4.56 -4.32
CA VAL A 205 22.20 5.76 -3.59
C VAL A 205 23.67 5.72 -3.18
N LEU A 206 24.19 4.56 -2.77
CA LEU A 206 25.61 4.33 -2.49
C LEU A 206 26.45 4.50 -3.77
N THR A 207 26.06 3.90 -4.90
CA THR A 207 26.78 4.05 -6.18
C THR A 207 26.82 5.50 -6.66
N LYS A 208 25.72 6.25 -6.53
CA LYS A 208 25.69 7.69 -6.85
C LYS A 208 26.59 8.51 -5.93
N ALA A 209 26.79 8.05 -4.72
CA ALA A 209 27.66 8.69 -3.76
C ALA A 209 29.13 8.41 -4.10
N GLN A 210 29.46 7.22 -4.60
CA GLN A 210 30.81 6.85 -5.07
C GLN A 210 31.29 7.77 -6.21
N GLN A 211 30.37 8.24 -7.03
CA GLN A 211 30.63 9.17 -8.13
C GLN A 211 30.83 10.62 -7.67
N LYS A 212 30.69 10.92 -6.37
CA LYS A 212 30.79 12.27 -5.78
C LYS A 212 31.79 12.27 -4.63
N ASP A 213 32.55 13.35 -4.47
CA ASP A 213 33.47 13.47 -3.34
C ASP A 213 32.67 13.67 -2.03
N LEU A 214 32.66 12.64 -1.17
CA LEU A 214 31.90 12.56 0.08
C LEU A 214 32.74 12.91 1.32
N SER A 215 34.01 13.28 1.16
CA SER A 215 35.00 13.44 2.23
C SER A 215 34.59 14.34 3.40
N ASN A 216 33.55 15.18 3.24
CA ASN A 216 33.11 16.15 4.25
C ASN A 216 32.18 15.59 5.36
N LYS A 217 31.95 14.28 5.45
CA LYS A 217 30.95 13.71 6.40
C LYS A 217 31.35 12.43 7.16
N GLY A 218 32.64 12.09 7.21
CA GLY A 218 33.12 11.00 8.07
C GLY A 218 32.96 9.58 7.50
N ALA A 219 32.64 9.44 6.21
CA ALA A 219 32.77 8.19 5.47
C ALA A 219 33.93 8.29 4.46
N THR A 220 34.71 7.22 4.36
CA THR A 220 35.82 7.08 3.40
C THR A 220 35.34 6.42 2.11
N ALA A 221 36.19 6.44 1.07
CA ALA A 221 35.93 5.69 -0.15
C ALA A 221 35.86 4.17 0.11
N GLU A 222 36.71 3.68 1.03
CA GLU A 222 36.71 2.29 1.51
C GLU A 222 35.41 1.94 2.23
N ASP A 223 34.90 2.82 3.10
CA ASP A 223 33.61 2.59 3.78
C ASP A 223 32.46 2.43 2.77
N LEU A 224 32.52 3.17 1.66
CA LEU A 224 31.50 3.13 0.62
C LEU A 224 31.59 1.87 -0.24
N GLU A 225 32.81 1.38 -0.50
CA GLU A 225 33.07 0.14 -1.21
C GLU A 225 32.57 -1.05 -0.40
N TYR A 226 32.96 -1.15 0.87
CA TYR A 226 32.43 -2.17 1.79
C TYR A 226 30.92 -2.09 1.97
N ALA A 227 30.34 -0.88 2.04
CA ALA A 227 28.89 -0.71 2.11
C ALA A 227 28.16 -1.25 0.87
N LEU A 228 28.76 -1.09 -0.33
CA LEU A 228 28.21 -1.64 -1.57
C LEU A 228 28.31 -3.17 -1.56
N GLU A 229 29.45 -3.73 -1.17
CA GLU A 229 29.65 -5.17 -1.02
C GLU A 229 28.63 -5.80 -0.06
N ASP A 230 28.43 -5.20 1.13
CA ASP A 230 27.46 -5.65 2.12
C ASP A 230 26.02 -5.70 1.55
N VAL A 231 25.64 -4.67 0.78
CA VAL A 231 24.30 -4.60 0.18
C VAL A 231 24.15 -5.59 -0.97
N GLU A 232 25.20 -5.81 -1.76
CA GLU A 232 25.21 -6.82 -2.83
C GLU A 232 25.13 -8.25 -2.28
N GLU A 233 25.88 -8.54 -1.21
CA GLU A 233 25.81 -9.84 -0.52
C GLU A 233 24.42 -10.05 0.07
N PHE A 234 23.81 -9.02 0.65
CA PHE A 234 22.44 -9.09 1.16
C PHE A 234 21.41 -9.34 0.05
N GLU A 235 21.51 -8.67 -1.09
CA GLU A 235 20.68 -8.92 -2.28
C GLU A 235 20.82 -10.37 -2.77
N SER A 236 22.06 -10.86 -2.90
CA SER A 236 22.32 -12.25 -3.31
C SER A 236 21.71 -13.24 -2.32
N THR A 237 21.86 -13.00 -1.02
CA THR A 237 21.32 -13.86 0.03
C THR A 237 19.78 -13.89 -0.01
N LEU A 238 19.13 -12.76 -0.34
CA LEU A 238 17.68 -12.72 -0.56
C LEU A 238 17.24 -13.49 -1.81
N GLN A 239 18.04 -13.46 -2.89
CA GLN A 239 17.77 -14.26 -4.09
C GLN A 239 17.88 -15.75 -3.81
N GLU A 240 18.85 -16.17 -3.00
CA GLU A 240 18.95 -17.56 -2.54
C GLU A 240 17.71 -17.96 -1.72
N ALA A 241 17.26 -17.10 -0.79
CA ALA A 241 16.04 -17.35 -0.03
C ALA A 241 14.79 -17.43 -0.93
N GLN A 242 14.74 -16.62 -1.99
CA GLN A 242 13.68 -16.69 -3.00
C GLN A 242 13.71 -18.02 -3.75
N GLN A 243 14.90 -18.45 -4.19
CA GLN A 243 15.08 -19.70 -4.91
C GLN A 243 14.70 -20.92 -4.06
N ASP A 244 15.07 -20.93 -2.77
CA ASP A 244 14.64 -21.95 -1.81
C ASP A 244 13.11 -22.02 -1.76
N LYS A 245 12.43 -20.86 -1.72
CA LYS A 245 10.96 -20.79 -1.66
C LYS A 245 10.27 -21.18 -2.96
N GLU A 246 10.81 -20.78 -4.10
CA GLU A 246 10.32 -21.21 -5.43
C GLU A 246 10.41 -22.73 -5.62
N GLN A 247 11.41 -23.37 -4.99
CA GLN A 247 11.58 -24.83 -4.98
C GLN A 247 10.72 -25.53 -3.91
N GLY A 248 9.91 -24.79 -3.16
CA GLY A 248 9.08 -25.30 -2.07
C GLY A 248 9.88 -25.75 -0.84
N ALA A 249 11.13 -25.32 -0.73
CA ALA A 249 12.02 -25.61 0.38
C ALA A 249 11.91 -24.54 1.49
N ASP A 250 12.42 -24.88 2.66
CA ASP A 250 12.66 -23.90 3.72
C ASP A 250 13.99 -23.20 3.51
N VAL A 251 14.04 -21.92 3.87
CA VAL A 251 15.25 -21.11 3.77
C VAL A 251 16.34 -21.74 4.63
N SER A 252 17.49 -21.99 4.03
CA SER A 252 18.60 -22.63 4.74
C SER A 252 19.07 -21.82 5.95
N GLU A 253 19.56 -22.50 6.99
CA GLU A 253 20.08 -21.82 8.20
C GLU A 253 21.27 -20.89 7.88
N GLY A 254 22.09 -21.25 6.88
CA GLY A 254 23.18 -20.40 6.40
C GLY A 254 22.68 -19.13 5.69
N THR A 255 21.57 -19.22 4.96
CA THR A 255 20.91 -18.04 4.36
C THR A 255 20.31 -17.16 5.45
N LYS A 256 19.65 -17.75 6.45
CA LYS A 256 19.11 -16.99 7.59
C LYS A 256 20.18 -16.23 8.37
N SER A 257 21.27 -16.91 8.71
CA SER A 257 22.40 -16.32 9.44
C SER A 257 23.04 -15.14 8.69
N ARG A 258 23.22 -15.25 7.38
CA ARG A 258 23.72 -14.15 6.54
C ARG A 258 22.76 -12.96 6.49
N LEU A 259 21.45 -13.22 6.37
CA LEU A 259 20.43 -12.15 6.44
C LEU A 259 20.45 -11.43 7.78
N GLU A 260 20.63 -12.14 8.90
CA GLU A 260 20.77 -11.53 10.23
C GLU A 260 22.11 -10.79 10.39
N GLY A 261 23.20 -11.33 9.84
CA GLY A 261 24.52 -10.73 9.84
C GLY A 261 24.55 -9.32 9.25
N PHE A 262 23.84 -9.11 8.13
CA PHE A 262 23.66 -7.79 7.53
C PHE A 262 23.05 -6.75 8.49
N TRP A 263 22.08 -7.16 9.32
CA TRP A 263 21.45 -6.26 10.28
C TRP A 263 22.28 -6.01 11.51
N ASN A 264 23.11 -6.98 11.89
CA ASN A 264 24.08 -6.83 12.96
C ASN A 264 25.15 -5.81 12.55
N SER A 265 25.68 -5.90 11.32
CA SER A 265 26.66 -4.93 10.81
C SER A 265 26.06 -3.52 10.78
N LEU A 266 24.82 -3.36 10.32
CA LEU A 266 24.17 -2.04 10.26
C LEU A 266 23.95 -1.40 11.65
N GLN A 267 23.87 -2.20 12.72
CA GLN A 267 23.70 -1.71 14.08
C GLN A 267 25.00 -1.18 14.70
N GLU A 268 26.15 -1.64 14.24
CA GLU A 268 27.45 -1.20 14.74
C GLU A 268 27.74 0.25 14.31
N GLU A 269 28.12 1.12 15.26
CA GLU A 269 28.33 2.55 14.98
C GLU A 269 29.44 2.79 13.95
N GLU A 270 30.46 1.95 13.99
CA GLU A 270 31.65 2.07 13.17
C GLU A 270 31.56 1.31 11.84
N ALA A 271 30.42 0.64 11.57
CA ALA A 271 30.27 -0.18 10.39
C ALA A 271 30.32 0.65 9.09
N PRO A 272 31.00 0.15 8.04
CA PRO A 272 31.11 0.84 6.75
C PRO A 272 29.75 1.27 6.18
N LEU A 273 28.78 0.36 6.15
CA LEU A 273 27.42 0.63 5.67
C LEU A 273 26.74 1.76 6.44
N ARG A 274 26.89 1.81 7.76
CA ARG A 274 26.28 2.84 8.59
C ARG A 274 26.92 4.21 8.33
N LYS A 275 28.25 4.28 8.28
CA LYS A 275 28.99 5.51 7.94
C LYS A 275 28.61 6.02 6.57
N ALA A 276 28.55 5.13 5.57
CA ALA A 276 28.16 5.45 4.22
C ALA A 276 26.73 6.04 4.16
N LEU A 277 25.76 5.40 4.82
CA LEU A 277 24.39 5.90 4.89
C LEU A 277 24.28 7.25 5.63
N GLN A 278 25.11 7.49 6.64
CA GLN A 278 25.14 8.76 7.34
C GLN A 278 25.70 9.90 6.46
N ALA A 279 26.72 9.61 5.65
CA ALA A 279 27.31 10.61 4.77
C ALA A 279 26.35 11.04 3.65
N ILE A 280 25.44 10.17 3.22
CA ILE A 280 24.58 10.43 2.06
C ILE A 280 23.31 11.20 2.44
N ARG A 281 22.95 12.18 1.62
CA ARG A 281 21.67 12.90 1.77
C ARG A 281 20.51 11.91 1.66
N LYS A 282 19.69 11.84 2.71
CA LYS A 282 18.60 10.85 2.88
C LYS A 282 19.06 9.41 3.05
N GLY A 283 20.35 9.11 3.21
CA GLY A 283 20.82 7.74 3.43
C GLY A 283 20.14 7.08 4.64
N ARG A 284 19.88 7.87 5.69
CA ARG A 284 18.97 7.54 6.78
C ARG A 284 17.61 6.97 6.33
N ASP A 285 16.90 7.69 5.47
CA ASP A 285 15.55 7.31 5.02
C ASP A 285 15.60 5.97 4.28
N TYR A 286 16.66 5.73 3.51
CA TYR A 286 16.87 4.47 2.80
C TYR A 286 17.17 3.31 3.75
N GLY A 287 18.06 3.49 4.72
CA GLY A 287 18.37 2.47 5.73
C GLY A 287 17.15 2.10 6.59
N VAL A 288 16.39 3.11 7.05
CA VAL A 288 15.14 2.90 7.79
C VAL A 288 14.09 2.20 6.92
N GLY A 289 13.96 2.59 5.65
CA GLY A 289 13.06 1.96 4.70
C GLY A 289 13.36 0.48 4.48
N LEU A 290 14.64 0.14 4.31
CA LEU A 290 15.09 -1.24 4.16
C LEU A 290 14.78 -2.07 5.42
N ALA A 291 15.10 -1.55 6.60
CA ALA A 291 14.89 -2.23 7.88
C ALA A 291 13.41 -2.53 8.16
N ARG A 292 12.54 -1.54 7.91
CA ARG A 292 11.08 -1.71 8.07
C ARG A 292 10.53 -2.76 7.10
N THR A 293 11.02 -2.76 5.86
CA THR A 293 10.58 -3.73 4.86
C THR A 293 11.06 -5.13 5.21
N TYR A 294 12.30 -5.26 5.69
CA TYR A 294 12.84 -6.54 6.17
C TYR A 294 12.06 -7.12 7.36
N ASN A 295 11.65 -6.32 8.33
CA ASN A 295 10.90 -6.83 9.49
C ASN A 295 9.60 -7.54 9.09
N SER A 296 8.98 -7.12 7.98
CA SER A 296 7.80 -7.79 7.42
C SER A 296 8.11 -9.18 6.87
N LEU A 297 9.31 -9.38 6.33
CA LEU A 297 9.81 -10.67 5.86
C LEU A 297 10.30 -11.55 7.02
N ALA A 298 11.01 -10.94 7.98
CA ALA A 298 11.66 -11.64 9.08
C ALA A 298 10.68 -12.48 9.90
N THR A 299 9.52 -11.90 10.21
CA THR A 299 8.44 -12.56 10.94
C THR A 299 7.96 -13.86 10.25
N ASN A 300 7.94 -13.88 8.92
CA ASN A 300 7.45 -15.02 8.14
C ASN A 300 8.51 -16.08 7.85
N LEU A 301 9.79 -15.70 7.84
CA LEU A 301 10.92 -16.62 7.66
C LEU A 301 11.50 -17.14 8.98
N GLY A 302 10.97 -16.70 10.12
CA GLY A 302 11.51 -17.03 11.44
C GLY A 302 12.89 -16.42 11.68
N LEU A 303 13.16 -15.27 11.05
CA LEU A 303 14.35 -14.46 11.29
C LEU A 303 14.10 -13.48 12.43
N THR A 304 15.18 -13.03 13.06
CA THR A 304 15.10 -11.99 14.07
C THR A 304 14.79 -10.63 13.43
N PRO A 305 13.68 -9.96 13.77
CA PRO A 305 13.41 -8.62 13.26
C PRO A 305 14.40 -7.61 13.84
N VAL A 306 14.72 -6.58 13.07
CA VAL A 306 15.50 -5.43 13.53
C VAL A 306 14.76 -4.76 14.70
N PRO A 307 15.38 -4.65 15.88
CA PRO A 307 14.72 -4.08 17.06
C PRO A 307 14.33 -2.62 16.87
N GLU A 308 13.26 -2.19 17.53
CA GLU A 308 12.79 -0.79 17.51
C GLU A 308 13.88 0.21 17.99
N LEU A 309 14.72 -0.22 18.93
CA LEU A 309 15.89 0.55 19.38
C LEU A 309 16.91 0.79 18.26
N ALA A 310 17.16 -0.23 17.43
CA ALA A 310 18.04 -0.13 16.27
C ALA A 310 17.42 0.76 15.17
N LEU A 311 16.11 0.64 14.93
CA LEU A 311 15.39 1.54 14.01
C LEU A 311 15.52 3.02 14.44
N LYS A 312 15.34 3.30 15.73
CA LYS A 312 15.53 4.66 16.28
C LYS A 312 16.97 5.15 16.21
N ALA A 313 17.95 4.25 16.31
CA ALA A 313 19.35 4.60 16.10
C ALA A 313 19.60 4.98 14.64
N LEU A 314 19.01 4.23 13.69
CA LEU A 314 19.05 4.56 12.27
C LEU A 314 18.37 5.90 11.97
N GLU A 315 17.24 6.21 12.60
CA GLU A 315 16.54 7.50 12.44
C GLU A 315 17.35 8.71 12.93
N LYS A 316 18.39 8.47 13.73
CA LYS A 316 19.29 9.51 14.28
C LYS A 316 20.58 9.70 13.49
N LEU A 317 20.82 8.93 12.41
CA LEU A 317 21.97 9.08 11.51
C LEU A 317 22.08 10.48 10.91
#